data_AF-A0A834SCX3-F1
#
_entry.id   AF-A0A834SCX3-F1
#
_cell.length_a   1.000
_cell.length_b   1.000
_cell.length_c   1.000
_cell.angle_alpha   90.00
_cell.angle_beta   90.00
_cell.angle_gamma   90.00
#
_symmetry.space_group_name_H-M   'P 1'
#
loop_
_entity.id
_entity.type
_entity.pdbx_description
1 polymer ?
#
loop_
_entity_poly.entity_id
_entity_poly.type
_entity_poly.pdbx_seq_one_letter_code
_entity_poly.pdbx_strand_id
1 'polypeptide(L)'
;MPPSILLLNGPNLNLLGTREPRIYGSTTLSSLLTTLIQKCKSLALPLTLLDFQSNHEGALIDRIHAARGNVDFIVINPGAFTHTSVALRDALAGVEIPFVEA
;
A
#
# COMPACT_ATOMS: atom_id res chain seq x y z
N MET A 1 20.20 6.99 2.45
CA MET A 1 19.57 5.83 1.77
C MET A 1 18.66 6.37 0.67
N PRO A 2 18.35 5.60 -0.39
CA PRO A 2 17.34 6.04 -1.36
C PRO A 2 16.00 6.31 -0.65
N PRO A 3 15.17 7.24 -1.14
CA PRO A 3 13.82 7.41 -0.62
C PRO A 3 13.03 6.11 -0.70
N SER A 4 12.16 5.91 0.27
CA SER A 4 11.42 4.69 0.50
C SER A 4 9.91 4.93 0.49
N ILE A 5 9.19 4.11 -0.26
CA ILE A 5 7.73 4.14 -0.34
C ILE A 5 7.19 2.83 0.21
N LEU A 6 6.17 2.92 1.05
CA LEU A 6 5.37 1.79 1.48
C LEU A 6 4.05 1.76 0.71
N LEU A 7 3.83 0.69 -0.06
CA LEU A 7 2.56 0.38 -0.69
C LEU A 7 1.72 -0.52 0.22
N LEU A 8 0.60 0.02 0.72
CA LEU A 8 -0.37 -0.69 1.56
C LEU A 8 -1.61 -1.07 0.76
N ASN A 9 -2.00 -2.33 0.86
CA ASN A 9 -3.23 -2.84 0.24
C ASN A 9 -4.14 -3.44 1.31
N GLY A 10 -5.35 -2.91 1.39
CA GLY A 10 -6.38 -3.34 2.32
C GLY A 10 -7.10 -4.63 1.91
N PRO A 11 -8.27 -4.89 2.51
CA PRO A 11 -8.99 -6.13 2.36
C PRO A 11 -9.40 -6.44 0.93
N ASN A 12 -9.33 -7.73 0.60
CA ASN A 12 -9.73 -8.35 -0.65
C ASN A 12 -8.87 -7.98 -1.87
N LEU A 13 -7.88 -7.08 -1.75
CA LEU A 13 -6.97 -6.74 -2.84
C LEU A 13 -6.00 -7.90 -3.17
N ASN A 14 -5.80 -8.84 -2.25
CA ASN A 14 -5.16 -10.11 -2.56
C ASN A 14 -5.90 -10.95 -3.62
N LEU A 15 -7.18 -10.64 -3.88
CA LEU A 15 -8.01 -11.30 -4.89
C LEU A 15 -8.01 -10.56 -6.24
N LEU A 16 -7.19 -9.52 -6.42
CA LEU A 16 -7.03 -8.88 -7.73
C LEU A 16 -6.71 -9.92 -8.81
N GLY A 17 -7.30 -9.74 -9.98
CA GLY A 17 -7.21 -10.64 -11.12
C GLY A 17 -8.23 -11.78 -11.13
N THR A 18 -8.87 -12.10 -9.99
CA THR A 18 -9.93 -13.12 -9.91
C THR A 18 -11.25 -12.55 -9.41
N ARG A 19 -11.20 -11.55 -8.52
CA ARG A 19 -12.39 -10.84 -8.05
C ARG A 19 -12.92 -9.91 -9.13
N GLU A 20 -14.16 -10.12 -9.54
CA GLU A 20 -14.94 -9.24 -10.41
C GLU A 20 -14.09 -8.61 -11.54
N PRO A 21 -13.40 -9.41 -12.38
CA PRO A 21 -12.34 -8.92 -13.27
C PRO A 21 -12.83 -7.94 -14.33
N ARG A 22 -14.15 -7.85 -14.55
CA ARG A 22 -14.76 -6.84 -15.43
C ARG A 22 -14.75 -5.43 -14.81
N ILE A 23 -14.61 -5.34 -13.49
CA ILE A 23 -14.58 -4.08 -12.72
C ILE A 23 -13.13 -3.75 -12.35
N TYR A 24 -12.40 -4.71 -11.79
CA TYR A 24 -11.05 -4.47 -11.23
C TYR A 24 -9.90 -4.86 -12.17
N GLY A 25 -10.23 -5.37 -13.37
CA GLY A 25 -9.26 -5.91 -14.31
C GLY A 25 -8.78 -7.32 -13.95
N SER A 26 -7.97 -7.89 -14.85
CA SER A 26 -7.40 -9.23 -14.71
C SER A 26 -5.99 -9.24 -14.12
N THR A 27 -5.40 -8.07 -13.85
CA THR A 27 -4.08 -7.96 -13.26
C THR A 27 -4.10 -8.42 -11.80
N THR A 28 -3.22 -9.36 -11.44
CA THR A 28 -3.07 -9.82 -10.06
C THR A 28 -2.24 -8.85 -9.23
N LEU A 29 -2.43 -8.85 -7.90
CA LEU A 29 -1.61 -8.03 -7.01
C LEU A 29 -0.11 -8.33 -7.16
N SER A 30 0.27 -9.60 -7.30
CA SER A 30 1.66 -10.01 -7.53
C SER A 30 2.24 -9.48 -8.85
N SER A 31 1.45 -9.49 -9.93
CA SER A 31 1.87 -8.93 -11.23
C SER A 31 2.03 -7.42 -11.16
N LEU A 32 1.12 -6.73 -10.46
CA LEU A 32 1.21 -5.30 -10.19
C LEU A 32 2.49 -4.97 -9.41
N LEU A 33 2.76 -5.66 -8.31
CA LEU A 33 3.95 -5.46 -7.48
C LEU A 33 5.24 -5.67 -8.28
N THR A 34 5.29 -6.73 -9.08
CA THR A 34 6.44 -6.99 -9.97
C THR A 34 6.67 -5.82 -10.92
N THR A 35 5.60 -5.30 -11.53
CA THR A 35 5.67 -4.16 -12.45
C THR A 35 6.15 -2.89 -11.75
N LEU A 36 5.64 -2.60 -10.55
CA LEU A 36 6.04 -1.44 -9.76
C LEU A 36 7.50 -1.52 -9.32
N ILE A 37 7.98 -2.69 -8.88
CA ILE A 37 9.39 -2.89 -8.52
C ILE A 37 10.30 -2.65 -9.72
N GLN A 38 9.96 -3.17 -10.90
CA GLN A 38 10.74 -2.91 -12.12
C GLN A 38 10.71 -1.43 -12.50
N LYS A 39 9.56 -0.77 -12.38
CA LYS A 39 9.45 0.67 -12.60
C LYS A 39 10.35 1.46 -11.66
N CYS A 40 10.36 1.15 -10.37
CA CYS A 40 11.23 1.80 -9.38
C CYS A 40 12.72 1.63 -9.73
N LYS A 41 13.13 0.44 -10.19
CA LYS A 41 14.50 0.18 -10.64
C LYS A 41 14.89 0.92 -11.92
N SER A 42 13.92 1.23 -12.78
CA SER A 42 14.13 1.94 -14.04
C SER A 42 14.22 3.47 -13.89
N LEU A 43 13.89 4.01 -12.71
CA LEU A 43 13.96 5.45 -12.45
C LEU A 43 15.42 5.94 -12.41
N ALA A 44 15.63 7.19 -12.85
CA ALA A 44 16.94 7.83 -12.81
C ALA A 44 17.47 8.02 -11.37
N LEU A 45 16.58 8.06 -10.37
CA LEU A 45 16.92 8.06 -8.95
C LEU A 45 16.45 6.75 -8.33
N PRO A 46 17.31 6.04 -7.59
CA PRO A 46 16.94 4.78 -6.95
C PRO A 46 15.87 5.03 -5.89
N LEU A 47 14.81 4.21 -5.94
CA LEU A 47 13.68 4.24 -5.02
C LEU A 47 13.47 2.84 -4.44
N THR A 48 13.32 2.76 -3.11
CA THR A 48 12.97 1.51 -2.44
C THR A 48 11.46 1.40 -2.32
N LEU A 49 10.88 0.35 -2.89
CA LEU A 49 9.47 0.01 -2.70
C LEU A 49 9.36 -1.12 -1.68
N LEU A 50 8.63 -0.86 -0.60
CA LEU A 50 8.16 -1.85 0.36
C LEU A 50 6.67 -2.08 0.10
N ASP A 51 6.20 -3.30 0.25
CA ASP A 51 4.77 -3.62 0.12
C ASP A 51 4.24 -4.38 1.33
N PHE A 52 2.94 -4.23 1.57
CA PHE A 52 2.22 -5.02 2.54
C PHE A 52 0.73 -5.08 2.18
N GLN A 53 0.13 -6.26 2.30
CA GLN A 53 -1.30 -6.47 2.11
C GLN A 53 -1.88 -7.18 3.33
N SER A 54 -3.05 -6.74 3.78
CA SER A 54 -3.80 -7.48 4.80
C SER A 54 -5.31 -7.25 4.69
N ASN A 55 -6.05 -8.30 5.07
CA ASN A 55 -7.49 -8.22 5.27
C ASN A 55 -7.87 -7.74 6.68
N HIS A 56 -6.89 -7.60 7.58
CA HIS A 56 -7.09 -7.22 8.97
C HIS A 56 -6.69 -5.76 9.19
N GLU A 57 -7.64 -4.96 9.68
CA GLU A 57 -7.45 -3.54 10.01
C GLU A 57 -6.26 -3.33 10.95
N GLY A 58 -6.20 -4.08 12.05
CA GLY A 58 -5.10 -3.98 13.03
C GLY A 58 -3.72 -4.23 12.41
N ALA A 59 -3.60 -5.19 11.49
CA ALA A 59 -2.32 -5.47 10.83
C ALA A 59 -1.86 -4.32 9.91
N LEU A 60 -2.80 -3.61 9.27
CA LEU A 60 -2.49 -2.41 8.49
C LEU A 60 -2.03 -1.27 9.41
N ILE A 61 -2.71 -1.08 10.54
CA ILE A 61 -2.34 -0.09 11.57
C ILE A 61 -0.94 -0.38 12.12
N ASP A 62 -0.66 -1.62 12.51
CA ASP A 62 0.66 -2.03 13.00
C ASP A 62 1.74 -1.76 11.96
N ARG A 63 1.46 -2.04 10.68
CA ARG A 63 2.38 -1.78 9.58
C ARG A 63 2.63 -0.29 9.37
N ILE A 64 1.62 0.56 9.55
CA ILE A 64 1.73 2.03 9.49
C ILE A 64 2.61 2.52 10.64
N HIS A 65 2.37 2.07 11.87
CA HIS A 65 3.20 2.44 13.02
C HIS A 65 4.67 2.04 12.83
N ALA A 66 4.92 0.83 12.32
CA ALA A 66 6.27 0.36 12.02
C ALA A 66 6.98 1.16 10.92
N ALA A 67 6.22 1.88 10.07
CA ALA A 67 6.78 2.72 9.02
C ALA A 67 7.40 4.02 9.56
N ARG A 68 7.01 4.45 10.77
CA ARG A 68 7.51 5.70 11.37
C ARG A 68 9.02 5.68 11.55
N GLY A 69 9.70 6.66 10.96
CA GLY A 69 11.16 6.77 10.95
C GLY A 69 11.88 5.80 10.01
N ASN A 70 11.15 4.94 9.31
CA ASN A 70 11.69 3.92 8.40
C ASN A 70 11.24 4.08 6.95
N VAL A 71 10.21 4.89 6.70
CA VAL A 71 9.59 5.12 5.39
C VAL A 71 9.34 6.61 5.16
N ASP A 72 9.57 7.08 3.93
CA ASP A 72 9.43 8.50 3.56
C ASP A 72 8.02 8.84 3.04
N PHE A 73 7.31 7.87 2.45
CA PHE A 73 5.98 8.07 1.87
C PHE A 73 5.11 6.81 1.91
N ILE A 74 3.80 6.95 2.08
CA ILE A 74 2.84 5.85 2.00
C ILE A 74 1.92 6.00 0.79
N VAL A 75 1.80 4.95 -0.02
CA VAL A 75 0.71 4.79 -0.99
C VAL A 75 -0.23 3.75 -0.43
N ILE A 76 -1.51 4.06 -0.27
CA ILE A 76 -2.46 3.13 0.31
C ILE A 76 -3.72 3.00 -0.55
N ASN A 77 -4.13 1.76 -0.82
CA ASN A 77 -5.50 1.45 -1.20
C ASN A 77 -6.15 0.70 -0.04
N PRO A 78 -6.97 1.37 0.81
CA PRO A 78 -7.59 0.73 1.97
C PRO A 78 -8.70 -0.27 1.61
N GLY A 79 -9.09 -0.40 0.34
CA GLY A 79 -10.21 -1.21 -0.09
C GLY A 79 -11.49 -0.83 0.68
N ALA A 80 -12.18 -1.83 1.25
CA ALA A 80 -13.41 -1.58 2.01
C ALA A 80 -13.19 -0.68 3.24
N PHE A 81 -11.98 -0.61 3.79
CA PHE A 81 -11.69 0.20 4.97
C PHE A 81 -11.67 1.71 4.69
N THR A 82 -11.61 2.14 3.41
CA THR A 82 -11.80 3.55 3.04
C THR A 82 -13.12 4.10 3.59
N HIS A 83 -14.16 3.25 3.67
CA HIS A 83 -15.51 3.67 4.02
C HIS A 83 -15.84 3.49 5.50
N THR A 84 -15.01 2.79 6.27
CA THR A 84 -15.39 2.32 7.61
C THR A 84 -14.34 2.57 8.68
N SER A 85 -13.06 2.66 8.32
CA SER A 85 -11.99 2.64 9.31
C SER A 85 -11.56 4.05 9.72
N VAL A 86 -12.13 4.53 10.83
CA VAL A 86 -11.62 5.71 11.52
C VAL A 86 -10.25 5.40 12.15
N ALA A 87 -10.03 4.18 12.64
CA ALA A 87 -8.77 3.80 13.27
C ALA A 87 -7.58 3.83 12.28
N LEU A 88 -7.77 3.41 11.04
CA LEU A 88 -6.73 3.47 10.00
C LEU A 88 -6.42 4.91 9.60
N ARG A 89 -7.45 5.77 9.52
CA ARG A 89 -7.26 7.21 9.32
C ARG A 89 -6.42 7.83 10.44
N ASP A 90 -6.74 7.52 11.69
CA ASP A 90 -6.03 8.06 12.85
C ASP A 90 -4.58 7.54 12.92
N ALA A 91 -4.34 6.29 12.54
CA ALA A 91 -2.99 5.75 12.43
C ALA A 91 -2.14 6.49 11.39
N LEU A 92 -2.69 6.77 10.19
CA LEU A 92 -2.01 7.57 9.16
C LEU A 92 -1.71 9.00 9.63
N ALA A 93 -2.68 9.65 10.30
CA ALA A 93 -2.49 10.98 10.86
C ALA A 93 -1.42 11.02 11.97
N GLY A 94 -1.37 9.98 12.81
CA GLY A 94 -0.48 9.92 13.97
C GLY A 94 1.00 9.64 13.65
N VAL A 95 1.31 9.05 12.50
CA VAL A 95 2.70 8.81 12.08
C VAL A 95 3.34 9.99 11.36
N GLU A 96 2.54 10.97 10.92
CA GLU A 96 2.98 12.17 10.18
C GLU A 96 3.80 11.87 8.91
N ILE A 97 3.62 10.68 8.34
CA ILE A 97 4.22 10.30 7.06
C ILE A 97 3.29 10.79 5.94
N PRO A 98 3.79 11.54 4.95
CA PRO A 98 2.99 11.93 3.80
C PRO A 98 2.43 10.70 3.08
N PHE A 99 1.15 10.75 2.70
CA PHE A 99 0.50 9.63 2.03
C PHE A 99 -0.43 10.07 0.90
N VAL A 100 -0.72 9.11 0.00
CA VAL A 100 -1.75 9.25 -1.03
C VAL A 100 -2.68 8.03 -0.99
N GLU A 101 -3.97 8.27 -1.17
CA GLU A 101 -4.96 7.22 -1.42
C GLU A 101 -5.00 6.89 -2.92
N ALA A 102 -5.02 5.59 -3.26
CA ALA A 102 -4.95 5.07 -4.63
C ALA A 102 -6.25 4.42 -5.10
#